data_AF-A0A929ESG2-F1
#
_entry.id   AF-A0A929ESG2-F1
#
_cell.length_a   1.000
_cell.length_b   1.000
_cell.length_c   1.000
_cell.angle_alpha   90.00
_cell.angle_beta   90.00
_cell.angle_gamma   90.00
#
_symmetry.space_group_name_H-M   'P 1'
#
loop_
_entity.id
_entity.type
_entity.pdbx_description
1 polymer ?
#
loop_
_entity_poly.entity_id
_entity_poly.type
_entity_poly.pdbx_seq_one_letter_code
_entity_poly.pdbx_strand_id
1 'polypeptide(L)'
;LEQAQKFVEKAVNLARQRNEKSVEGVSKIWMGRILGKKDKSKVDKAEGCILQGIKILEELKQKPSYAEGYVYLGELYGDTGHREKALENLKKAEGMFKEMGMDYWLARTQEVLEGL
;
A
#
# COMPACT_ATOMS: atom_id res chain seq x y z
N LEU A 1 -14.89 -5.19 -7.18
CA LEU A 1 -13.56 -4.62 -7.50
C LEU A 1 -13.55 -3.70 -8.72
N GLU A 2 -14.38 -3.92 -9.74
CA GLU A 2 -14.42 -3.03 -10.93
C GLU A 2 -14.80 -1.58 -10.63
N GLN A 3 -15.85 -1.37 -9.85
CA GLN A 3 -16.27 -0.02 -9.47
C GLN A 3 -15.24 0.68 -8.59
N ALA A 4 -14.58 -0.05 -7.69
CA ALA A 4 -13.50 0.46 -6.85
C ALA A 4 -12.29 0.91 -7.71
N GLN A 5 -11.94 0.14 -8.74
CA GLN A 5 -10.89 0.51 -9.69
C GLN A 5 -11.24 1.82 -10.43
N LYS A 6 -12.47 1.95 -10.94
CA LYS A 6 -12.91 3.19 -11.61
C LYS A 6 -12.81 4.41 -10.69
N PHE A 7 -13.24 4.27 -9.43
CA PHE A 7 -13.19 5.37 -8.46
C PHE A 7 -11.75 5.76 -8.08
N VAL A 8 -10.87 4.78 -7.85
CA VAL A 8 -9.48 5.08 -7.47
C VAL A 8 -8.69 5.69 -8.64
N GLU A 9 -8.93 5.26 -9.88
CA GLU A 9 -8.35 5.88 -11.07
C GLU A 9 -8.79 7.35 -11.20
N LYS A 10 -10.09 7.63 -10.98
CA LYS A 10 -10.61 9.00 -10.96
C LYS A 10 -9.97 9.84 -9.85
N ALA A 11 -9.79 9.28 -8.65
CA ALA A 11 -9.17 9.96 -7.52
C ALA A 11 -7.72 10.36 -7.81
N VAL A 12 -6.92 9.43 -8.35
CA VAL A 12 -5.51 9.70 -8.75
C VAL A 12 -5.46 10.83 -9.79
N ASN A 13 -6.32 10.78 -10.80
CA ASN A 13 -6.33 11.79 -11.87
C ASN A 13 -6.72 13.18 -11.37
N LEU A 14 -7.76 13.27 -10.53
CA LEU A 14 -8.20 14.54 -9.94
C LEU A 14 -7.15 15.13 -9.00
N ALA A 15 -6.57 14.29 -8.12
CA ALA A 15 -5.53 14.72 -7.20
C ALA A 15 -4.31 15.29 -7.96
N ARG A 16 -3.90 14.63 -9.04
CA ARG A 16 -2.83 15.11 -9.91
C ARG A 16 -3.16 16.45 -10.58
N GLN A 17 -4.36 16.59 -11.14
CA GLN A 17 -4.80 17.84 -11.79
C GLN A 17 -4.83 19.02 -10.82
N ARG A 18 -5.12 18.76 -9.54
CA ARG A 18 -5.19 19.77 -8.47
C ARG A 18 -3.89 19.95 -7.70
N ASN A 19 -2.83 19.22 -8.06
CA ASN A 19 -1.56 19.17 -7.33
C ASN A 19 -1.70 18.75 -5.85
N GLU A 20 -2.71 17.95 -5.52
CA GLU A 20 -2.94 17.40 -4.18
C GLU A 20 -2.06 16.17 -3.95
N LYS A 21 -0.76 16.38 -3.67
CA LYS A 21 0.23 15.30 -3.59
C LYS A 21 -0.08 14.24 -2.53
N SER A 22 -0.57 14.65 -1.36
CA SER A 22 -0.98 13.73 -0.30
C SER A 22 -2.09 12.78 -0.79
N VAL A 23 -3.11 13.33 -1.44
CA VAL A 23 -4.23 12.54 -1.99
C VAL A 23 -3.77 11.66 -3.16
N GLU A 24 -2.86 12.15 -4.01
CA GLU A 24 -2.25 11.36 -5.08
C GLU A 24 -1.52 10.13 -4.52
N GLY A 25 -0.71 10.33 -3.47
CA GLY A 25 0.06 9.28 -2.81
C GLY A 25 -0.83 8.19 -2.20
N VAL A 26 -1.81 8.60 -1.39
CA VAL A 26 -2.78 7.67 -0.77
C VAL A 26 -3.56 6.92 -1.85
N SER A 27 -4.09 7.63 -2.85
CA SER A 27 -4.89 7.02 -3.91
C SER A 27 -4.09 5.99 -4.73
N LYS A 28 -2.79 6.24 -4.95
CA LYS A 28 -1.91 5.29 -5.63
C LYS A 28 -1.69 4.00 -4.84
N ILE A 29 -1.52 4.09 -3.53
CA ILE A 29 -1.44 2.91 -2.64
C ILE A 29 -2.72 2.07 -2.75
N TRP A 30 -3.88 2.72 -2.63
CA TRP A 30 -5.17 2.03 -2.78
C TRP A 30 -5.36 1.42 -4.17
N MET A 31 -4.93 2.11 -5.22
CA MET A 31 -5.02 1.61 -6.60
C MET A 31 -4.22 0.34 -6.77
N GLY A 32 -2.98 0.31 -6.28
CA GLY A 32 -2.15 -0.89 -6.35
C GLY A 32 -2.76 -2.06 -5.59
N ARG A 33 -3.25 -1.83 -4.37
CA ARG A 33 -3.94 -2.87 -3.59
C ARG A 33 -5.16 -3.46 -4.31
N ILE A 34 -6.02 -2.59 -4.88
CA ILE A 34 -7.21 -3.02 -5.63
C ILE A 34 -6.81 -3.82 -6.87
N LEU A 35 -5.78 -3.39 -7.60
CA LEU A 35 -5.29 -4.10 -8.78
C LEU A 35 -4.78 -5.50 -8.43
N GLY A 36 -3.95 -5.62 -7.39
CA GLY A 36 -3.38 -6.89 -6.95
C GLY A 36 -4.43 -7.90 -6.49
N LYS A 37 -5.44 -7.43 -5.73
CA LYS A 37 -6.56 -8.30 -5.29
C LYS A 37 -7.51 -8.68 -6.43
N LYS A 38 -7.64 -7.85 -7.47
CA LYS A 38 -8.53 -8.11 -8.60
C LYS A 38 -7.94 -9.11 -9.59
N ASP A 39 -6.65 -9.01 -9.85
CA ASP A 39 -6.02 -9.73 -10.94
C ASP A 39 -4.54 -10.02 -10.65
N LYS A 40 -4.24 -11.29 -10.36
CA LYS A 40 -2.88 -11.76 -10.07
C LYS A 40 -1.91 -11.62 -11.25
N SER A 41 -2.39 -11.41 -12.48
CA SER A 41 -1.51 -11.09 -13.61
C SER A 41 -1.02 -9.64 -13.60
N LYS A 42 -1.61 -8.76 -12.77
CA LYS A 42 -1.28 -7.33 -12.69
C LYS A 42 -0.37 -6.97 -11.52
N VAL A 43 0.40 -7.93 -11.00
CA VAL A 43 1.25 -7.75 -9.81
C VAL A 43 2.26 -6.64 -9.99
N ASP A 44 2.99 -6.61 -11.10
CA ASP A 44 3.99 -5.56 -11.38
C ASP A 44 3.35 -4.17 -11.42
N LYS A 45 2.13 -4.07 -11.99
CA LYS A 45 1.38 -2.81 -12.02
C LYS A 45 0.91 -2.41 -10.63
N ALA A 46 0.44 -3.38 -9.84
CA ALA A 46 0.00 -3.17 -8.47
C ALA A 46 1.17 -2.66 -7.59
N GLU A 47 2.30 -3.36 -7.63
CA GLU A 47 3.55 -3.01 -6.95
C GLU A 47 4.01 -1.60 -7.34
N GLY A 48 4.10 -1.30 -8.64
CA GLY A 48 4.50 0.01 -9.13
C GLY A 48 3.58 1.14 -8.63
N CYS A 49 2.28 0.89 -8.49
CA CYS A 49 1.35 1.86 -7.94
C CYS A 49 1.60 2.10 -6.44
N ILE A 50 1.78 1.03 -5.66
CA ILE A 50 2.04 1.15 -4.22
C ILE A 50 3.36 1.88 -3.97
N LEU A 51 4.45 1.48 -4.65
CA LEU A 51 5.77 2.10 -4.51
C LEU A 51 5.76 3.59 -4.88
N GLN A 52 5.07 3.98 -5.95
CA GLN A 52 4.92 5.39 -6.30
C GLN A 52 4.16 6.17 -5.21
N GLY A 53 3.12 5.58 -4.63
CA GLY A 53 2.36 6.20 -3.56
C GLY A 53 3.19 6.37 -2.28
N ILE A 54 3.93 5.32 -1.88
CA ILE A 54 4.90 5.37 -0.77
C ILE A 54 5.89 6.50 -0.98
N LYS A 55 6.53 6.58 -2.15
CA LYS A 55 7.55 7.61 -2.43
C LYS A 55 7.00 9.02 -2.26
N ILE A 56 5.81 9.30 -2.81
CA ILE A 56 5.17 10.63 -2.65
C ILE A 56 4.92 10.94 -1.17
N LEU A 57 4.44 9.96 -0.41
CA LEU A 57 4.10 10.15 1.00
C LEU A 57 5.34 10.23 1.91
N GLU A 58 6.44 9.56 1.54
CA GLU A 58 7.75 9.71 2.18
C GLU A 58 8.30 11.14 1.99
N GLU A 59 8.23 11.68 0.76
CA GLU A 59 8.60 13.07 0.47
C GLU A 59 7.79 14.09 1.29
N LEU A 60 6.51 13.77 1.54
CA LEU A 60 5.61 14.56 2.39
C LEU A 60 5.71 14.24 3.89
N LYS A 61 6.57 13.29 4.28
CA LYS A 61 6.74 12.82 5.67
C LYS A 61 5.46 12.31 6.33
N GLN A 62 4.51 11.78 5.55
CA GLN A 62 3.26 11.21 6.06
C GLN A 62 3.47 9.76 6.52
N LYS A 63 4.21 9.59 7.63
CA LYS A 63 4.62 8.29 8.18
C LYS A 63 3.51 7.23 8.22
N PRO A 64 2.31 7.51 8.77
CA PRO A 64 1.26 6.50 8.84
C PRO A 64 0.85 6.00 7.45
N SER A 65 0.67 6.91 6.50
CA SER A 65 0.15 6.57 5.17
C SER A 65 1.14 5.74 4.34
N TYR A 66 2.45 6.01 4.43
CA TYR A 66 3.42 5.17 3.71
C TYR A 66 3.73 3.86 4.45
N ALA A 67 3.55 3.79 5.78
CA ALA A 67 3.56 2.53 6.53
C ALA A 67 2.46 1.57 6.06
N GLU A 68 1.24 2.08 5.83
CA GLU A 68 0.14 1.30 5.24
C GLU A 68 0.51 0.76 3.85
N GLY A 69 1.24 1.55 3.05
CA GLY A 69 1.77 1.09 1.77
C GLY A 69 2.66 -0.14 1.90
N TYR A 70 3.55 -0.17 2.90
CA TYR A 70 4.40 -1.34 3.17
C TYR A 70 3.57 -2.57 3.60
N VAL A 71 2.46 -2.40 4.34
CA VAL A 71 1.52 -3.51 4.62
C VAL A 71 0.95 -4.08 3.33
N TYR A 72 0.51 -3.22 2.41
CA TYR A 72 -0.11 -3.68 1.17
C TYR A 72 0.89 -4.28 0.16
N LEU A 73 2.16 -3.88 0.19
CA LEU A 73 3.23 -4.63 -0.49
C LEU A 73 3.40 -6.02 0.11
N GLY A 74 3.38 -6.10 1.44
CA GLY A 74 3.36 -7.36 2.17
C GLY A 74 2.23 -8.30 1.73
N GLU A 75 0.99 -7.80 1.76
CA GLU A 75 -0.20 -8.54 1.29
C GLU A 75 -0.03 -8.98 -0.18
N LEU A 76 0.44 -8.10 -1.07
CA LEU A 76 0.62 -8.38 -2.50
C LEU A 76 1.64 -9.49 -2.75
N TYR A 77 2.79 -9.42 -2.09
CA TYR A 77 3.85 -10.41 -2.26
C TYR A 77 3.45 -11.76 -1.64
N GLY A 78 2.75 -11.76 -0.50
CA GLY A 78 2.21 -12.98 0.11
C GLY A 78 1.22 -13.70 -0.81
N ASP A 79 0.26 -12.96 -1.38
CA ASP A 79 -0.76 -13.49 -2.29
C ASP A 79 -0.19 -14.10 -3.60
N THR A 80 1.06 -13.75 -3.92
CA THR A 80 1.76 -14.09 -5.17
C THR A 80 2.94 -15.02 -4.95
N GLY A 81 3.16 -15.50 -3.72
CA GLY A 81 4.20 -16.49 -3.39
C GLY A 81 5.60 -15.90 -3.15
N HIS A 82 5.75 -14.58 -3.11
CA HIS A 82 7.04 -13.92 -2.86
C HIS A 82 7.26 -13.72 -1.35
N ARG A 83 7.36 -14.82 -0.60
CA ARG A 83 7.33 -14.82 0.87
C ARG A 83 8.40 -13.92 1.50
N GLU A 84 9.63 -13.92 0.99
CA GLU A 84 10.74 -13.14 1.55
C GLU A 84 10.48 -11.63 1.41
N LYS A 85 10.00 -11.20 0.24
CA LYS A 85 9.63 -9.79 0.00
C LYS A 85 8.44 -9.38 0.88
N ALA A 86 7.49 -10.29 1.09
CA ALA A 86 6.35 -10.03 1.95
C ALA A 86 6.81 -9.79 3.40
N LEU A 87 7.67 -10.67 3.92
CA LEU A 87 8.23 -10.58 5.26
C LEU A 87 9.00 -9.27 5.48
N GLU A 88 9.85 -8.88 4.53
CA GLU A 88 10.62 -7.64 4.60
C GLU A 88 9.71 -6.41 4.75
N ASN A 89 8.70 -6.30 3.88
CA ASN A 89 7.80 -5.15 3.87
C ASN A 89 6.91 -5.11 5.12
N LEU A 90 6.39 -6.25 5.57
CA LEU A 90 5.59 -6.32 6.79
C LEU A 90 6.40 -6.03 8.05
N LYS A 91 7.65 -6.49 8.15
CA LYS A 91 8.52 -6.18 9.29
C LYS A 91 8.87 -4.69 9.36
N LYS A 92 9.06 -4.06 8.20
CA LYS A 92 9.23 -2.61 8.11
C LYS A 92 7.98 -1.87 8.61
N ALA A 93 6.80 -2.26 8.15
CA ALA A 93 5.53 -1.67 8.61
C ALA A 93 5.29 -1.89 10.11
N GLU A 94 5.54 -3.11 10.61
CA GLU A 94 5.42 -3.47 12.03
C GLU A 94 6.27 -2.55 12.92
N GLY A 95 7.55 -2.38 12.57
CA GLY A 95 8.46 -1.50 13.31
C GLY A 95 7.98 -0.05 13.34
N MET A 96 7.48 0.45 12.21
CA MET A 96 6.94 1.80 12.10
C MET A 96 5.68 2.00 12.95
N PHE A 97 4.71 1.09 12.87
CA PHE A 97 3.47 1.20 13.66
C PHE A 97 3.74 1.05 15.15
N LYS A 98 4.71 0.22 15.54
CA LYS A 98 5.19 0.12 16.91
C LYS A 98 5.83 1.43 17.40
N GLU A 99 6.69 2.07 16.59
CA GLU A 99 7.29 3.38 16.91
C GLU A 99 6.20 4.46 17.11
N MET A 100 5.15 4.42 16.28
CA MET A 100 4.06 5.41 16.32
C MET A 100 2.94 5.08 17.32
N GLY A 101 2.98 3.93 18.02
CA GLY A 101 1.90 3.50 18.92
C GLY A 101 0.56 3.26 18.22
N MET A 102 0.58 2.79 16.98
CA MET A 102 -0.63 2.56 16.17
C MET A 102 -1.14 1.12 16.30
N ASP A 103 -1.73 0.81 17.45
CA ASP A 103 -2.08 -0.57 17.86
C ASP A 103 -2.94 -1.33 16.84
N TYR A 104 -3.93 -0.68 16.23
CA TYR A 104 -4.76 -1.29 15.19
C TYR A 104 -3.93 -1.77 13.99
N TRP A 105 -3.05 -0.92 13.48
CA TRP A 105 -2.22 -1.24 12.33
C TRP A 105 -1.10 -2.21 12.69
N LEU A 106 -0.58 -2.14 13.91
CA LEU A 106 0.36 -3.11 14.44
C LEU A 106 -0.25 -4.52 14.46
N ALA A 107 -1.42 -4.67 15.09
CA ALA A 107 -2.14 -5.94 15.17
C ALA A 107 -2.49 -6.48 13.78
N ARG A 108 -2.99 -5.63 12.87
CA ARG A 108 -3.27 -6.02 11.49
C ARG A 108 -2.01 -6.51 10.76
N THR A 109 -0.88 -5.83 10.94
CA THR A 109 0.38 -6.23 10.28
C THR A 109 0.85 -7.59 10.79
N GLN A 110 0.68 -7.85 12.09
CA GLN A 110 1.01 -9.14 12.72
C GLN A 110 0.11 -10.27 12.24
N GLU A 111 -1.19 -10.03 12.08
CA GLU A 111 -2.11 -11.00 11.49
C GLU A 111 -1.67 -11.41 10.08
N VAL A 112 -1.26 -10.44 9.25
CA VAL A 112 -0.75 -10.76 7.90
C VAL A 112 0.57 -11.54 7.97
N LEU A 113 1.46 -11.21 8.90
CA LEU A 113 2.72 -11.92 9.11
C LEU A 113 2.50 -13.39 9.53
N GLU A 114 1.53 -13.64 10.39
CA GLU A 114 1.15 -14.99 10.84
C GLU A 114 0.53 -15.82 9.70
N GLY A 115 -0.15 -15.15 8.76
CA GLY A 115 -0.78 -15.78 7.60
C GLY A 115 0.13 -16.01 6.39
N LEU A 116 1.38 -15.51 6.40
CA LEU A 116 2.37 -15.77 5.34
C LEU A 116 2.81 -17.23 5.33
#